data_AF-A0A368F330-F1
#
_entry.id   AF-A0A368F330-F1
#
_cell.length_a   1.000
_cell.length_b   1.000
_cell.length_c   1.000
_cell.angle_alpha   90.00
_cell.angle_beta   90.00
_cell.angle_gamma   90.00
#
_symmetry.space_group_name_H-M   'P 1'
#
loop_
_entity.id
_entity.type
_entity.pdbx_description
1 polymer ?
#
loop_
_entity_poly.entity_id
_entity_poly.type
_entity_poly.pdbx_seq_one_letter_code
_entity_poly.pdbx_strand_id
1 'polypeptide(L)'
;MLIFRFKMRFLIVSLLVLGASAFPTVNFTLTVDMLNKMIEQIKTESQYVPSYVMEQINSATDAEKQQFVDLMNRIYKGEFPPVSSTQQFVETVEKEAPLIGPKARAIYDSYMERYNKLTPEAKQFITTVRLMHDFTDKEDSLRR
;
A
#
# COMPACT_ATOMS: atom_id res chain seq x y z
N MET A 1 -3.17 -18.26 14.21
CA MET A 1 -4.21 -17.89 13.22
C MET A 1 -4.14 -16.38 12.99
N LEU A 2 -3.03 -15.89 12.43
CA LEU A 2 -2.63 -14.47 12.43
C LEU A 2 -2.49 -13.89 11.01
N ILE A 3 -3.08 -14.57 10.02
CA ILE A 3 -2.83 -14.36 8.58
C ILE A 3 -3.93 -13.49 7.92
N PHE A 4 -5.01 -13.16 8.65
CA PHE A 4 -6.17 -12.47 8.07
C PHE A 4 -6.34 -10.99 8.46
N ARG A 5 -5.54 -10.46 9.40
CA ARG A 5 -5.76 -9.18 10.09
C ARG A 5 -5.12 -7.92 9.45
N PHE A 6 -4.89 -7.93 8.13
CA PHE A 6 -4.21 -6.81 7.46
C PHE A 6 -4.89 -6.37 6.14
N LYS A 7 -6.04 -6.96 5.81
CA LYS A 7 -6.49 -7.17 4.42
C LYS A 7 -7.14 -6.01 3.65
N MET A 8 -7.34 -4.81 4.18
CA MET A 8 -7.98 -3.73 3.38
C MET A 8 -7.44 -2.30 3.57
N ARG A 9 -6.47 -2.09 4.48
CA ARG A 9 -5.49 -1.01 4.31
C ARG A 9 -4.32 -1.46 3.45
N PHE A 10 -4.19 -2.77 3.26
CA PHE A 10 -3.29 -3.37 2.30
C PHE A 10 -3.69 -3.03 0.87
N LEU A 11 -4.87 -3.27 0.31
CA LEU A 11 -5.01 -3.27 -1.18
C LEU A 11 -4.47 -2.08 -2.02
N ILE A 12 -4.38 -0.84 -1.49
CA ILE A 12 -3.71 0.29 -2.17
C ILE A 12 -2.23 0.45 -1.72
N VAL A 13 -1.88 0.01 -0.51
CA VAL A 13 -0.52 0.00 0.06
C VAL A 13 0.22 -1.31 -0.22
N SER A 14 -0.46 -2.41 -0.52
CA SER A 14 0.06 -3.77 -0.71
C SER A 14 0.58 -3.96 -2.11
N LEU A 15 0.18 -3.11 -3.05
CA LEU A 15 0.90 -3.00 -4.30
C LEU A 15 2.29 -2.41 -4.15
N LEU A 16 2.56 -1.75 -3.02
CA LEU A 16 3.87 -1.24 -2.66
C LEU A 16 4.53 -2.12 -1.57
N VAL A 17 3.78 -2.82 -0.73
CA VAL A 17 4.25 -3.50 0.50
C VAL A 17 3.95 -5.00 0.52
N LEU A 18 4.19 -5.72 -0.57
CA LEU A 18 3.93 -7.17 -0.66
C LEU A 18 5.09 -8.09 -0.26
N GLY A 19 6.02 -7.63 0.58
CA GLY A 19 6.97 -8.56 1.19
C GLY A 19 7.61 -8.09 2.48
N ALA A 20 6.96 -7.18 3.19
CA ALA A 20 7.32 -6.89 4.58
C ALA A 20 6.52 -7.69 5.62
N SER A 21 5.43 -8.35 5.23
CA SER A 21 4.52 -9.00 6.19
C SER A 21 4.81 -10.49 6.44
N ALA A 22 5.89 -11.05 5.89
CA ALA A 22 6.24 -12.47 6.06
C ALA A 22 7.29 -12.76 7.15
N PHE A 23 7.80 -11.76 7.88
CA PHE A 23 8.86 -11.99 8.87
C PHE A 23 8.40 -11.65 10.30
N PRO A 24 8.44 -12.61 11.24
CA PRO A 24 7.99 -12.41 12.61
C PRO A 24 9.00 -11.57 13.39
N THR A 25 8.55 -10.50 14.05
CA THR A 25 9.16 -9.87 15.24
C THR A 25 10.70 -9.93 15.34
N VAL A 26 11.39 -9.50 14.30
CA VAL A 26 12.80 -9.09 14.29
C VAL A 26 12.85 -7.78 13.52
N ASN A 27 13.79 -6.89 13.86
CA ASN A 27 14.00 -5.60 13.20
C ASN A 27 13.97 -5.73 11.68
N PHE A 28 12.79 -5.57 11.07
CA PHE A 28 12.58 -5.77 9.65
C PHE A 28 13.08 -4.51 8.93
N THR A 29 14.10 -4.69 8.11
CA THR A 29 14.59 -3.65 7.20
C THR A 29 14.37 -4.15 5.79
N LEU A 30 13.48 -3.48 5.07
CA LEU A 30 13.29 -3.70 3.65
C LEU A 30 14.60 -3.32 2.92
N THR A 31 15.00 -4.12 1.94
CA THR A 31 16.12 -3.82 1.04
C THR A 31 15.62 -3.77 -0.40
N VAL A 32 16.40 -3.17 -1.30
CA VAL A 32 16.07 -3.13 -2.74
C VAL A 32 16.02 -4.54 -3.33
N ASP A 33 16.86 -5.47 -2.89
CA ASP A 33 16.81 -6.87 -3.34
C ASP A 33 15.52 -7.56 -2.92
N MET A 34 15.04 -7.31 -1.70
CA MET A 34 13.76 -7.83 -1.23
C MET A 34 12.61 -7.21 -2.03
N LEU A 35 12.67 -5.90 -2.30
CA LEU A 35 11.69 -5.23 -3.16
C LEU A 35 11.66 -5.81 -4.57
N ASN A 36 12.82 -6.05 -5.19
CA ASN A 36 12.88 -6.64 -6.54
C ASN A 36 12.24 -8.04 -6.56
N LYS A 37 12.49 -8.88 -5.55
CA LYS A 37 11.83 -10.18 -5.41
C LYS A 37 10.31 -10.07 -5.26
N MET A 38 9.83 -9.09 -4.49
CA MET A 38 8.40 -8.80 -4.37
C MET A 38 7.80 -8.40 -5.72
N ILE A 39 8.48 -7.53 -6.46
CA ILE A 39 8.03 -7.10 -7.79
C ILE A 39 7.94 -8.29 -8.75
N GLU A 40 8.90 -9.21 -8.71
CA GLU A 40 8.84 -10.45 -9.51
C GLU A 40 7.63 -11.31 -9.15
N GLN A 41 7.35 -11.50 -7.86
CA GLN A 41 6.17 -12.23 -7.40
C GLN A 41 4.87 -11.53 -7.83
N ILE A 42 4.77 -10.21 -7.67
CA ILE A 42 3.61 -9.42 -8.11
C ILE A 42 3.39 -9.58 -9.63
N LYS A 43 4.47 -9.66 -10.42
CA LYS A 43 4.36 -9.89 -11.88
C LYS A 43 3.73 -11.24 -12.21
N THR A 44 4.01 -12.29 -11.44
CA THR A 44 3.37 -13.61 -11.64
C THR A 44 1.87 -13.59 -11.37
N GLU A 45 1.41 -12.66 -10.55
CA GLU A 45 0.00 -12.48 -10.17
C GLU A 45 -0.60 -11.18 -10.72
N SER A 46 0.01 -10.60 -11.76
CA SER A 46 -0.33 -9.28 -12.30
C SER A 46 -1.80 -9.13 -12.72
N GLN A 47 -2.49 -10.24 -13.03
CA GLN A 47 -3.92 -10.27 -13.31
C GLN A 47 -4.81 -9.78 -12.16
N TYR A 48 -4.33 -9.84 -10.91
CA TYR A 48 -5.03 -9.35 -9.73
C TYR A 48 -4.67 -7.90 -9.38
N VAL A 49 -3.76 -7.30 -10.15
CA VAL A 49 -3.26 -5.96 -9.93
C VAL A 49 -3.84 -5.00 -10.97
N PRO A 50 -4.41 -3.86 -10.57
CA PRO A 50 -4.85 -2.86 -11.54
C PRO A 50 -3.68 -2.36 -12.40
N SER A 51 -3.90 -2.26 -13.71
CA SER A 51 -2.86 -1.91 -14.68
C SER A 51 -2.17 -0.57 -14.38
N TYR A 52 -2.92 0.43 -13.91
CA TYR A 52 -2.39 1.74 -13.52
C TYR A 52 -1.39 1.68 -12.35
N VAL A 53 -1.38 0.59 -11.59
CA VAL A 53 -0.38 0.34 -10.54
C VAL A 53 0.79 -0.48 -11.08
N MET A 54 0.53 -1.52 -11.88
CA MET A 54 1.61 -2.28 -12.54
C MET A 54 2.49 -1.39 -13.41
N GLU A 55 1.93 -0.39 -14.06
CA GLU A 55 2.68 0.58 -14.87
C GLU A 55 3.70 1.36 -14.04
N GLN A 56 3.31 1.81 -12.84
CA GLN A 56 4.22 2.53 -11.95
C GLN A 56 5.33 1.63 -11.41
N ILE A 57 5.01 0.37 -11.11
CA ILE A 57 5.99 -0.64 -10.68
C ILE A 57 6.99 -0.95 -11.81
N ASN A 58 6.50 -1.18 -13.02
CA ASN A 58 7.33 -1.55 -14.17
C ASN A 58 8.24 -0.40 -14.63
N SER A 59 7.80 0.85 -14.44
CA SER A 59 8.57 2.05 -14.79
C SER A 59 9.46 2.56 -13.66
N ALA A 60 9.56 1.85 -12.53
CA ALA A 60 10.36 2.27 -11.40
C ALA A 60 11.87 2.08 -11.66
N THR A 61 12.61 3.18 -11.61
CA THR A 61 14.07 3.23 -11.64
C THR A 61 14.67 2.72 -10.32
N ASP A 62 15.96 2.39 -10.32
CA ASP A 62 16.61 1.91 -9.10
C ASP A 62 16.70 2.98 -8.00
N ALA A 63 16.80 4.27 -8.37
CA ALA A 63 16.74 5.38 -7.41
C ALA A 63 15.35 5.50 -6.76
N GLU A 64 14.28 5.32 -7.54
CA GLU A 64 12.91 5.30 -7.03
C GLU A 64 12.66 4.09 -6.12
N LYS A 65 13.18 2.92 -6.49
CA LYS A 65 13.14 1.72 -5.65
C LYS A 65 13.86 1.93 -4.32
N GLN A 66 15.04 2.55 -4.34
CA GLN A 66 15.76 2.86 -3.11
C GLN A 66 14.98 3.83 -2.22
N GLN A 67 14.44 4.92 -2.80
CA GLN A 67 13.63 5.86 -2.03
C GLN A 67 12.35 5.23 -1.47
N PHE A 68 11.74 4.32 -2.22
CA PHE A 68 10.61 3.52 -1.74
C PHE A 68 10.99 2.67 -0.52
N VAL A 69 12.13 1.98 -0.59
CA VAL A 69 12.66 1.19 0.52
C VAL A 69 12.88 2.05 1.77
N ASP A 70 13.53 3.21 1.60
CA ASP A 70 13.83 4.12 2.70
C ASP A 70 12.54 4.65 3.34
N LEU A 71 11.56 5.04 2.51
CA LEU A 71 10.26 5.48 2.98
C LEU A 71 9.55 4.38 3.79
N MET A 72 9.51 3.15 3.28
CA MET A 72 8.84 2.04 3.96
C MET A 72 9.51 1.67 5.28
N ASN A 73 10.83 1.73 5.33
CA ASN A 73 11.58 1.53 6.57
C ASN A 73 11.27 2.62 7.60
N ARG A 74 11.15 3.89 7.18
CA ARG A 74 10.72 4.99 8.06
C ARG A 74 9.29 4.79 8.57
N ILE A 75 8.37 4.37 7.69
CA ILE A 75 6.98 4.04 8.07
C ILE A 75 6.98 2.93 9.13
N TYR A 76 7.74 1.85 8.92
CA TYR A 76 7.83 0.73 9.86
C TYR A 76 8.40 1.13 11.22
N LYS A 77 9.34 2.08 11.24
CA LYS A 77 9.91 2.65 12.48
C LYS A 77 9.00 3.67 13.17
N GLY A 78 7.86 4.03 12.58
CA GLY A 78 6.97 5.07 13.11
C GLY A 78 7.49 6.50 12.89
N GLU A 79 8.44 6.69 11.97
CA GLU A 79 9.05 7.98 11.63
C GLU A 79 8.31 8.70 10.47
N PHE A 80 7.17 8.14 10.05
CA PHE A 80 6.33 8.76 9.04
C PHE A 80 5.23 9.61 9.70
N PRO A 81 4.95 10.82 9.21
CA PRO A 81 3.93 11.67 9.77
C PRO A 81 2.55 10.98 9.85
N PRO A 82 1.77 11.21 10.91
CA PRO A 82 0.44 10.65 11.00
C PRO A 82 -0.45 11.24 9.90
N VAL A 83 -1.20 10.37 9.22
CA VAL A 83 -2.13 10.73 8.16
C VAL A 83 -3.53 10.18 8.44
N SER A 84 -4.55 10.96 8.08
CA SER A 84 -5.96 10.68 8.35
C SER A 84 -6.74 10.21 7.11
N SER A 85 -6.16 10.38 5.92
CA SER A 85 -6.79 10.02 4.64
C SER A 85 -5.76 9.55 3.62
N THR A 86 -6.23 8.83 2.59
CA THR A 86 -5.39 8.41 1.46
C THR A 86 -4.82 9.61 0.69
N GLN A 87 -5.60 10.70 0.58
CA GLN A 87 -5.12 11.94 -0.04
C GLN A 87 -3.96 12.54 0.76
N GLN A 88 -4.11 12.64 2.09
CA GLN A 88 -3.06 13.16 2.97
C GLN A 88 -1.81 12.26 2.96
N PHE A 89 -1.99 10.94 2.83
CA PHE A 89 -0.88 10.01 2.63
C PHE A 89 -0.09 10.36 1.36
N VAL A 90 -0.77 10.53 0.22
CA VAL A 90 -0.11 10.86 -1.06
C VAL A 90 0.61 12.20 -0.98
N GLU A 91 -0.02 13.24 -0.43
CA GLU A 91 0.60 14.56 -0.23
C GLU A 91 1.85 14.46 0.66
N THR A 92 1.81 13.60 1.68
CA THR A 92 2.97 13.37 2.56
C THR A 92 4.07 12.61 1.82
N VAL A 93 3.74 11.63 0.98
CA VAL A 93 4.72 10.92 0.14
C VAL A 93 5.39 11.87 -0.86
N GLU A 94 4.63 12.76 -1.50
CA GLU A 94 5.21 13.77 -2.40
C GLU A 94 6.23 14.67 -1.71
N LYS A 95 5.97 15.02 -0.45
CA LYS A 95 6.89 15.84 0.36
C LYS A 95 8.11 15.05 0.85
N GLU A 96 7.90 13.85 1.36
CA GLU A 96 8.93 13.06 2.05
C GLU A 96 9.76 12.19 1.11
N ALA A 97 9.25 11.91 -0.09
CA ALA A 97 9.84 11.00 -1.06
C ALA A 97 9.60 11.51 -2.51
N PRO A 98 10.27 12.60 -2.93
CA PRO A 98 9.94 13.33 -4.16
C PRO A 98 10.16 12.56 -5.47
N LEU A 99 10.98 11.49 -5.49
CA LEU A 99 11.15 10.66 -6.69
C LEU A 99 9.94 9.75 -6.90
N ILE A 100 9.34 9.23 -5.83
CA ILE A 100 8.18 8.34 -5.91
C ILE A 100 6.83 9.05 -5.71
N GLY A 101 6.85 10.29 -5.22
CA GLY A 101 5.68 11.16 -5.07
C GLY A 101 4.79 11.22 -6.30
N PRO A 102 5.33 11.57 -7.49
CA PRO A 102 4.56 11.61 -8.72
C PRO A 102 3.88 10.27 -9.08
N LYS A 103 4.54 9.13 -8.81
CA LYS A 103 3.95 7.80 -9.04
C LYS A 103 2.81 7.52 -8.05
N ALA A 104 2.97 7.89 -6.78
CA ALA A 104 1.92 7.77 -5.77
C ALA A 104 0.69 8.62 -6.13
N ARG A 105 0.91 9.83 -6.65
CA ARG A 105 -0.13 10.71 -7.17
C ARG A 105 -0.86 10.10 -8.37
N ALA A 106 -0.12 9.60 -9.37
CA ALA A 106 -0.71 8.98 -10.55
C ALA A 106 -1.61 7.78 -10.21
N ILE A 107 -1.19 6.95 -9.24
CA ILE A 107 -2.01 5.83 -8.73
C ILE A 107 -3.28 6.35 -8.07
N TYR A 108 -3.16 7.36 -7.20
CA TYR A 108 -4.29 7.95 -6.49
C TYR A 108 -5.31 8.58 -7.44
N ASP A 109 -4.85 9.36 -8.40
CA ASP A 109 -5.72 10.04 -9.36
C ASP A 109 -6.46 9.01 -10.24
N SER A 110 -5.75 7.98 -10.71
CA SER A 110 -6.34 6.86 -11.45
C SER A 110 -7.39 6.09 -10.64
N TYR A 111 -7.12 5.89 -9.35
CA TYR A 111 -8.08 5.27 -8.42
C TYR A 111 -9.31 6.15 -8.24
N MET A 112 -9.13 7.45 -7.97
CA MET A 112 -10.21 8.40 -7.74
C MET A 112 -11.08 8.59 -8.97
N GLU A 113 -10.48 8.65 -10.16
CA GLU A 113 -11.22 8.72 -11.42
C GLU A 113 -12.17 7.53 -11.57
N ARG A 114 -11.68 6.32 -11.32
CA ARG A 114 -12.48 5.08 -11.39
C ARG A 114 -13.53 5.03 -10.29
N TYR A 115 -13.15 5.38 -9.06
CA TYR A 115 -14.06 5.42 -7.91
C TYR A 115 -15.21 6.41 -8.15
N ASN A 116 -14.93 7.57 -8.72
CA ASN A 116 -15.93 8.60 -8.97
C ASN A 116 -16.97 8.16 -10.01
N LYS A 117 -16.57 7.31 -10.97
CA LYS A 117 -17.45 6.71 -11.99
C LYS A 117 -18.35 5.58 -11.46
N LEU A 118 -18.15 5.12 -10.22
CA LEU A 118 -18.97 4.07 -9.63
C LEU A 118 -20.37 4.58 -9.26
N THR A 119 -21.36 3.68 -9.33
CA THR A 119 -22.69 3.92 -8.79
C THR A 119 -22.65 4.09 -7.27
N PRO A 120 -23.65 4.73 -6.65
CA PRO A 120 -23.74 4.83 -5.19
C PRO A 120 -23.66 3.47 -4.49
N GLU A 121 -24.30 2.44 -5.03
CA GLU A 121 -24.30 1.08 -4.48
C GLU A 121 -22.90 0.46 -4.53
N ALA A 122 -22.17 0.65 -5.64
CA ALA A 122 -20.81 0.19 -5.78
C ALA A 122 -19.84 0.95 -4.84
N LYS A 123 -20.03 2.26 -4.65
CA LYS A 123 -19.28 3.05 -3.66
C LYS A 123 -19.56 2.57 -2.24
N GLN A 124 -20.81 2.26 -1.92
CA GLN A 124 -21.21 1.72 -0.63
C GLN A 124 -20.65 0.32 -0.40
N PHE A 125 -20.62 -0.54 -1.42
CA PHE A 125 -19.97 -1.84 -1.37
C PHE A 125 -18.48 -1.69 -1.02
N ILE A 126 -17.73 -0.88 -1.77
CA ILE A 126 -16.30 -0.64 -1.51
C ILE A 126 -16.08 -0.08 -0.09
N THR A 127 -16.92 0.85 0.34
CA THR A 127 -16.87 1.42 1.70
C THR A 127 -17.17 0.38 2.77
N THR A 128 -18.14 -0.51 2.53
CA THR A 128 -18.52 -1.57 3.47
C THR A 128 -17.45 -2.63 3.58
N VAL A 129 -16.85 -3.07 2.46
CA VAL A 129 -15.74 -4.02 2.49
C VAL A 129 -14.54 -3.39 3.22
N ARG A 130 -14.32 -2.08 3.08
CA ARG A 130 -13.32 -1.33 3.85
C ARG A 130 -13.63 -1.30 5.36
N LEU A 131 -14.89 -1.06 5.75
CA LEU A 131 -15.29 -0.93 7.17
C LEU A 131 -15.46 -2.27 7.90
N MET A 132 -15.94 -3.33 7.23
CA MET A 132 -16.02 -4.68 7.81
C MET A 132 -14.65 -5.20 8.23
N HIS A 133 -13.59 -4.75 7.54
CA HIS A 133 -12.21 -5.03 7.91
C HIS A 133 -11.81 -4.34 9.23
N ASP A 134 -12.16 -3.05 9.42
CA ASP A 134 -11.85 -2.29 10.64
C ASP A 134 -12.59 -2.83 11.90
N PHE A 135 -13.81 -3.38 11.75
CA PHE A 135 -14.58 -3.96 12.87
C PHE A 135 -14.00 -5.27 13.37
N THR A 136 -13.49 -6.11 12.47
CA THR A 136 -12.88 -7.40 12.81
C THR A 136 -11.60 -7.20 13.63
N ASP A 137 -10.89 -6.08 13.44
CA ASP A 137 -9.66 -5.78 14.17
C ASP A 137 -9.89 -5.30 15.62
N LYS A 138 -11.03 -4.67 15.93
CA LYS A 138 -11.35 -4.19 17.29
C LYS A 138 -11.73 -5.32 18.24
N GLU A 139 -12.64 -6.22 17.85
CA GLU A 139 -13.01 -7.37 18.70
C GLU A 139 -11.82 -8.24 19.08
N ASP A 140 -10.90 -8.35 18.13
CA ASP A 140 -9.80 -9.30 18.17
C ASP A 140 -8.57 -8.68 18.90
N SER A 141 -8.64 -7.38 19.25
CA SER A 141 -7.76 -6.69 20.21
C SER A 141 -8.28 -6.68 21.65
N LEU A 142 -9.60 -6.82 21.84
CA LEU A 142 -10.24 -6.90 23.16
C LEU A 142 -10.18 -8.32 23.75
N ARG A 143 -9.83 -9.32 22.93
CA ARG A 143 -9.70 -10.73 23.31
C ARG A 143 -8.25 -11.17 23.60
N ARG A 144 -7.28 -10.26 23.61
CA ARG A 144 -5.88 -10.54 24.01
C ARG A 144 -5.51 -9.81 25.29
#